data_AF-A0A3C1TAG0-F1
#
_entry.id   AF-A0A3C1TAG0-F1
#
_cell.length_a   1.000
_cell.length_b   1.000
_cell.length_c   1.000
_cell.angle_alpha   90.00
_cell.angle_beta   90.00
_cell.angle_gamma   90.00
#
_symmetry.space_group_name_H-M   'P 1'
#
loop_
_entity.id
_entity.type
_entity.pdbx_description
1 polymer ?
#
loop_
_entity_poly.entity_id
_entity_poly.type
_entity_poly.pdbx_seq_one_letter_code
_entity_poly.pdbx_strand_id
1 'polypeptide(L)'
;MINKNKVFCYRITHIDNLLFLLQNGMVNKHHPNASKDYIEIGNPEIIDVRSTSPVKIDNYGMIGDYVPFYFTPKSIMLYNIVTGHRHPIVQKRNRSEILVVRCLIQELSTLPQWFFTNGQGNDMASNHYNNLSDLVQID
;
A
#
# COMPACT_ATOMS: atom_id res chain seq x y z
N MET A 1 -20.28 -4.85 4.87
CA MET A 1 -18.85 -4.49 4.99
C MET A 1 -18.20 -4.66 3.61
N ILE A 2 -17.44 -3.68 3.14
CA ILE A 2 -17.00 -3.56 1.72
C ILE A 2 -15.94 -4.63 1.31
N ASN A 3 -15.33 -5.33 2.27
CA ASN A 3 -14.42 -6.46 2.03
C ASN A 3 -14.58 -7.55 3.13
N LYS A 4 -15.83 -7.94 3.43
CA LYS A 4 -16.17 -8.81 4.59
C LYS A 4 -15.33 -10.09 4.67
N ASN A 5 -15.08 -10.72 3.52
CA ASN A 5 -14.38 -11.99 3.43
C ASN A 5 -12.87 -11.83 3.21
N LYS A 6 -12.33 -10.60 3.23
CA LYS A 6 -10.90 -10.31 3.08
C LYS A 6 -10.28 -11.02 1.86
N VAL A 7 -10.98 -10.95 0.73
CA VAL A 7 -10.57 -11.59 -0.54
C VAL A 7 -9.69 -10.64 -1.37
N PHE A 8 -9.92 -9.34 -1.22
CA PHE A 8 -9.26 -8.33 -2.03
C PHE A 8 -8.36 -7.43 -1.19
N CYS A 9 -7.33 -6.89 -1.83
CA CYS A 9 -6.63 -5.71 -1.37
C CYS A 9 -6.65 -4.64 -2.46
N TYR A 10 -6.34 -3.40 -2.07
CA TYR A 10 -6.54 -2.22 -2.89
C TYR A 10 -5.30 -1.34 -2.87
N ARG A 11 -4.83 -0.93 -4.04
CA ARG A 11 -3.79 0.09 -4.18
C ARG A 11 -4.40 1.34 -4.78
N ILE A 12 -4.18 2.48 -4.13
CA ILE A 12 -4.51 3.79 -4.69
C ILE A 12 -3.26 4.36 -5.38
N THR A 13 -3.44 4.93 -6.56
CA THR A 13 -2.36 5.53 -7.36
C THR A 13 -2.92 6.66 -8.23
N HIS A 14 -2.04 7.46 -8.84
CA HIS A 14 -2.45 8.43 -9.84
C HIS A 14 -2.89 7.73 -11.13
N ILE A 15 -3.92 8.23 -11.81
CA ILE A 15 -4.42 7.64 -13.06
C ILE A 15 -3.35 7.59 -14.16
N ASP A 16 -2.48 8.59 -14.24
CA ASP A 16 -1.41 8.62 -15.25
C ASP A 16 -0.31 7.56 -14.99
N ASN A 17 -0.28 6.95 -13.80
CA ASN A 17 0.60 5.80 -13.55
C ASN A 17 0.08 4.52 -14.24
N LEU A 18 -1.14 4.50 -14.80
CA LEU A 18 -1.75 3.30 -15.36
C LEU A 18 -0.90 2.66 -16.47
N LEU A 19 -0.39 3.46 -17.41
CA LEU A 19 0.44 2.93 -18.49
C LEU A 19 1.70 2.25 -17.95
N PHE A 20 2.38 2.90 -17.00
CA PHE A 20 3.54 2.35 -16.33
C PHE A 20 3.23 1.02 -15.63
N LEU A 21 2.11 0.97 -14.90
CA LEU A 21 1.68 -0.23 -14.17
C LEU A 21 1.36 -1.40 -15.10
N LEU A 22 0.75 -1.13 -16.26
CA LEU A 22 0.43 -2.17 -17.25
C LEU A 22 1.69 -2.71 -17.95
N GLN A 23 2.72 -1.89 -18.12
CA GLN A 23 3.96 -2.28 -18.80
C GLN A 23 4.97 -2.96 -17.86
N ASN A 24 5.08 -2.46 -16.61
CA ASN A 24 6.15 -2.84 -15.69
C ASN A 24 5.67 -3.58 -14.45
N GLY A 25 4.35 -3.66 -14.23
CA GLY A 25 3.75 -4.13 -13.00
C GLY A 25 3.81 -3.09 -11.86
N MET A 26 3.42 -3.52 -10.67
CA MET A 26 3.54 -2.71 -9.45
C MET A 26 4.88 -3.01 -8.79
N VAL A 27 5.82 -2.07 -8.88
CA VAL A 27 7.17 -2.23 -8.35
C VAL A 27 7.47 -1.20 -7.25
N ASN A 28 8.39 -1.53 -6.35
CA ASN A 28 8.88 -0.57 -5.35
C ASN A 28 9.83 0.45 -5.99
N LYS A 29 10.17 1.52 -5.26
CA LYS A 29 11.03 2.62 -5.75
C LYS A 29 12.50 2.21 -6.02
N HIS A 30 12.92 1.05 -5.52
CA HIS A 30 14.27 0.51 -5.67
C HIS A 30 14.40 -0.50 -6.81
N HIS A 31 13.28 -0.89 -7.43
CA HIS A 31 13.26 -1.87 -8.51
C HIS A 31 13.91 -1.30 -9.78
N PRO A 32 14.63 -2.10 -10.61
CA PRO A 32 15.24 -1.63 -11.85
C PRO A 32 14.27 -0.97 -12.84
N ASN A 33 13.02 -1.42 -12.83
CA ASN A 33 11.95 -0.86 -13.67
C ASN A 33 11.20 0.31 -13.00
N ALA A 34 11.64 0.83 -11.85
CA ALA A 34 11.01 1.99 -11.23
C ALA A 34 11.14 3.22 -12.15
N SER A 35 10.10 4.04 -12.25
CA SER A 35 10.10 5.25 -13.07
C SER A 35 10.30 6.50 -12.21
N LYS A 36 11.16 7.42 -12.67
CA LYS A 36 11.30 8.77 -12.10
C LYS A 36 10.06 9.63 -12.33
N ASP A 37 9.27 9.28 -13.35
CA ASP A 37 8.02 9.97 -13.71
C ASP A 37 6.81 9.38 -12.97
N TYR A 38 7.01 8.43 -12.05
CA TYR A 38 5.92 7.88 -11.24
C TYR A 38 5.35 8.97 -10.33
N ILE A 39 4.05 9.24 -10.47
CA ILE A 39 3.39 10.28 -9.70
C ILE A 39 3.07 9.75 -8.30
N GLU A 40 3.81 10.22 -7.32
CA GLU A 40 3.57 9.92 -5.90
C GLU A 40 2.33 10.67 -5.38
N ILE A 41 1.50 9.94 -4.64
CA ILE A 41 0.28 10.49 -4.00
C ILE A 41 0.19 10.16 -2.51
N GLY A 42 1.22 9.50 -1.96
CA GLY A 42 1.26 9.10 -0.55
C GLY A 42 1.70 10.24 0.37
N ASN A 43 1.63 10.02 1.68
CA ASN A 43 2.22 10.94 2.65
C ASN A 43 3.75 10.71 2.69
N PRO A 44 4.58 11.71 2.35
CA PRO A 44 6.04 11.59 2.37
C PRO A 44 6.57 11.21 3.76
N GLU A 45 6.02 11.77 4.84
CA GLU A 45 6.46 11.45 6.21
C GLU A 45 6.25 9.97 6.54
N ILE A 46 5.17 9.37 6.05
CA ILE A 46 4.90 7.93 6.25
C ILE A 46 5.84 7.09 5.38
N ILE A 47 6.15 7.55 4.17
CA ILE A 47 7.09 6.88 3.26
C ILE A 47 8.49 6.85 3.87
N ASP A 48 8.93 7.97 4.46
CA ASP A 48 10.24 8.09 5.09
C ASP A 48 10.35 7.17 6.31
N VAL A 49 9.34 7.17 7.20
CA VAL A 49 9.33 6.26 8.36
C VAL A 49 9.38 4.79 7.91
N ARG A 50 8.69 4.43 6.82
CA ARG A 50 8.71 3.05 6.30
C ARG A 50 10.08 2.62 5.79
N SER A 51 10.86 3.55 5.25
CA SER A 51 12.19 3.24 4.72
C SER A 51 13.18 2.79 5.80
N THR A 52 12.90 3.10 7.07
CA THR A 52 13.74 2.75 8.22
C THR A 52 13.03 1.85 9.25
N SER A 53 11.80 1.41 8.96
CA SER A 53 11.02 0.54 9.84
C SER A 53 11.20 -0.93 9.43
N PRO A 54 11.80 -1.79 10.27
CA PRO A 54 11.94 -3.21 9.96
C PRO A 54 10.60 -3.93 10.04
N VAL A 55 10.41 -4.93 9.17
CA VAL A 55 9.30 -5.87 9.29
C VAL A 55 9.55 -6.77 10.50
N LYS A 56 8.56 -6.92 11.39
CA LYS A 56 8.59 -7.81 12.57
C LYS A 56 8.49 -9.31 12.23
N ILE A 57 9.15 -9.72 11.14
CA ILE A 57 9.29 -11.10 10.67
C ILE A 57 10.76 -11.26 10.26
N ASP A 58 11.42 -12.31 10.73
CA ASP A 58 12.85 -12.51 10.45
C ASP A 58 13.13 -12.61 8.95
N ASN A 59 14.18 -11.92 8.50
CA ASN A 59 14.61 -11.84 7.10
C ASN A 59 13.61 -11.16 6.13
N TYR A 60 12.72 -10.30 6.63
CA TYR A 60 11.77 -9.54 5.80
C TYR A 60 12.18 -8.11 5.45
N GLY A 61 13.36 -7.64 5.87
CA GLY A 61 13.86 -6.32 5.49
C GLY A 61 13.01 -5.17 6.05
N MET A 62 12.89 -4.08 5.29
CA MET A 62 12.16 -2.88 5.72
C MET A 62 10.77 -2.81 5.10
N ILE A 63 9.81 -2.21 5.80
CA ILE A 63 8.45 -1.99 5.29
C ILE A 63 8.48 -1.21 3.96
N GLY A 64 9.43 -0.27 3.81
CA GLY A 64 9.61 0.54 2.61
C GLY A 64 10.04 -0.25 1.35
N ASP A 65 10.49 -1.49 1.50
CA ASP A 65 10.90 -2.35 0.38
C ASP A 65 9.70 -3.01 -0.31
N TYR A 66 8.49 -2.88 0.25
CA TYR A 66 7.28 -3.51 -0.24
C TYR A 66 6.34 -2.52 -0.93
N VAL A 67 5.54 -3.05 -1.86
CA VAL A 67 4.46 -2.29 -2.50
C VAL A 67 3.24 -2.28 -1.57
N PRO A 68 2.79 -1.12 -1.06
CA PRO A 68 1.69 -1.08 -0.08
C PRO A 68 0.32 -1.29 -0.71
N PHE A 69 -0.53 -2.03 0.01
CA PHE A 69 -1.95 -2.24 -0.27
C PHE A 69 -2.81 -1.98 0.98
N TYR A 70 -4.09 -1.69 0.78
CA TYR A 70 -5.11 -1.56 1.82
C TYR A 70 -6.09 -2.73 1.77
N PHE A 71 -6.63 -3.14 2.91
CA PHE A 71 -7.75 -4.10 2.96
C PHE A 71 -9.12 -3.47 2.70
N THR A 72 -9.16 -2.17 2.36
CA THR A 72 -10.37 -1.42 2.04
C THR A 72 -10.14 -0.47 0.86
N PRO A 73 -11.11 -0.29 -0.04
CA PRO A 73 -11.01 0.71 -1.10
C PRO A 73 -11.21 2.15 -0.57
N LYS A 74 -11.63 2.31 0.69
CA LYS A 74 -11.88 3.60 1.34
C LYS A 74 -10.83 3.88 2.42
N SER A 75 -9.56 3.93 2.02
CA SER A 75 -8.46 4.12 2.97
C SER A 75 -8.41 5.55 3.55
N ILE A 76 -7.81 5.69 4.74
CA ILE A 76 -7.56 7.02 5.34
C ILE A 76 -6.69 7.90 4.43
N MET A 77 -5.79 7.30 3.66
CA MET A 77 -4.98 8.02 2.69
C MET A 77 -5.83 8.55 1.53
N LEU A 78 -6.75 7.75 1.00
CA LEU A 78 -7.70 8.21 -0.01
C LEU A 78 -8.55 9.38 0.52
N TYR A 79 -9.00 9.30 1.77
CA TYR A 79 -9.71 10.40 2.43
C TYR A 79 -8.85 11.67 2.48
N ASN A 80 -7.60 11.57 2.96
CA ASN A 80 -6.67 12.70 3.03
C ASN A 80 -6.44 13.36 1.66
N ILE A 81 -6.20 12.55 0.62
CA ILE A 81 -5.95 13.02 -0.76
C ILE A 81 -7.17 13.74 -1.32
N VAL A 82 -8.38 13.17 -1.19
CA VAL A 82 -9.57 13.72 -1.84
C VAL A 82 -10.11 14.95 -1.11
N THR A 83 -10.06 14.94 0.23
CA THR A 83 -10.61 16.04 1.03
C THR A 83 -9.61 17.18 1.23
N GLY A 84 -8.31 16.87 1.19
CA GLY A 84 -7.25 17.80 1.59
C GLY A 84 -7.07 17.89 3.11
N HIS A 85 -7.60 16.94 3.89
CA HIS A 85 -7.55 16.98 5.36
C HIS A 85 -6.12 17.12 5.93
N ARG A 86 -5.11 16.60 5.23
CA ARG A 86 -3.68 16.72 5.59
C ARG A 86 -2.87 17.58 4.64
N HIS A 87 -3.50 18.49 3.90
CA HIS A 87 -2.78 19.43 3.03
C HIS A 87 -1.96 20.44 3.88
N PRO A 88 -0.72 20.83 3.48
CA PRO A 88 -0.01 20.47 2.25
C PRO A 88 0.81 19.18 2.29
N ILE A 89 0.95 18.54 3.45
CA ILE A 89 1.76 17.32 3.62
C ILE A 89 1.30 16.20 2.66
N VAL A 90 -0.01 15.98 2.58
CA VAL A 90 -0.63 15.16 1.54
C VAL A 90 -1.32 16.10 0.56
N GLN A 91 -0.83 16.14 -0.68
CA GLN A 91 -1.42 16.97 -1.72
C GLN A 91 -2.89 16.59 -1.95
N LYS A 92 -3.77 17.59 -1.92
CA LYS A 92 -5.17 17.38 -2.30
C LYS A 92 -5.23 17.13 -3.80
N ARG A 93 -5.97 16.10 -4.23
CA ARG A 93 -6.21 15.78 -5.64
C ARG A 93 -7.69 15.58 -5.93
N ASN A 94 -8.08 15.82 -7.17
CA ASN A 94 -9.42 15.55 -7.65
C ASN A 94 -9.64 14.04 -7.74
N ARG A 95 -10.89 13.60 -7.55
CA ARG A 95 -11.25 12.18 -7.66
C ARG A 95 -10.93 11.59 -9.03
N SER A 96 -10.99 12.40 -10.10
CA SER A 96 -10.65 12.00 -11.46
C SER A 96 -9.17 11.65 -11.66
N GLU A 97 -8.29 12.11 -10.77
CA GLU A 97 -6.86 11.82 -10.80
C GLU A 97 -6.51 10.48 -10.12
N ILE A 98 -7.47 9.85 -9.45
CA ILE A 98 -7.22 8.69 -8.58
C ILE A 98 -7.71 7.40 -9.22
N LEU A 99 -6.78 6.46 -9.37
CA LEU A 99 -7.05 5.08 -9.74
C LEU A 99 -7.02 4.19 -8.49
N VAL A 100 -8.03 3.34 -8.33
CA VAL A 100 -8.06 2.28 -7.29
C VAL A 100 -7.94 0.92 -7.98
N VAL A 101 -6.77 0.31 -7.83
CA VAL A 101 -6.48 -1.03 -8.35
C VAL A 101 -6.92 -2.05 -7.30
N ARG A 102 -7.72 -3.04 -7.71
CA ARG A 102 -8.18 -4.14 -6.86
C ARG A 102 -7.43 -5.41 -7.23
N CYS A 103 -6.77 -6.04 -6.26
CA CYS A 103 -6.04 -7.29 -6.43
C CYS A 103 -6.65 -8.39 -5.56
N LEU A 104 -6.52 -9.64 -6.00
CA LEU A 104 -6.83 -10.82 -5.18
C LEU A 104 -5.68 -11.05 -4.20
N ILE A 105 -6.01 -11.26 -2.92
CA ILE A 105 -5.01 -11.59 -1.90
C ILE A 105 -4.33 -12.92 -2.20
N GLN A 106 -5.08 -13.90 -2.71
CA GLN A 106 -4.54 -15.21 -3.10
C GLN A 106 -3.44 -15.08 -4.16
N GLU A 107 -3.64 -14.25 -5.18
CA GLU A 107 -2.64 -14.00 -6.22
C GLU A 107 -1.39 -13.29 -5.68
N LEU A 108 -1.55 -12.29 -4.80
CA LEU A 108 -0.39 -11.63 -4.19
C LEU A 108 0.37 -12.55 -3.23
N SER A 109 -0.33 -13.48 -2.59
CA SER A 109 0.27 -14.42 -1.64
C SER A 109 1.09 -15.54 -2.31
N THR A 110 1.06 -15.65 -3.64
CA THR A 110 1.96 -16.55 -4.39
C THR A 110 3.34 -15.93 -4.60
N LEU A 111 3.52 -14.64 -4.31
CA LEU A 111 4.82 -13.97 -4.37
C LEU A 111 5.75 -14.54 -3.28
N PRO A 112 7.07 -14.55 -3.52
CA PRO A 112 8.03 -15.15 -2.59
C PRO A 112 8.08 -14.45 -1.23
N GLN A 113 7.70 -13.17 -1.18
CA GLN A 113 7.75 -12.40 0.05
C GLN A 113 6.61 -11.38 0.10
N TRP A 114 5.79 -11.50 1.15
CA TRP A 114 4.65 -10.63 1.42
C TRP A 114 4.32 -10.68 2.90
N PHE A 115 3.79 -9.59 3.43
CA PHE A 115 3.27 -9.56 4.79
C PHE A 115 2.08 -8.60 4.87
N PHE A 116 1.32 -8.71 5.95
CA PHE A 116 0.28 -7.76 6.31
C PHE A 116 0.32 -7.47 7.81
N THR A 117 -0.42 -6.43 8.21
CA THR A 117 -0.48 -5.96 9.58
C THR A 117 -1.94 -5.84 10.03
N ASN A 118 -2.19 -6.02 11.32
CA ASN A 118 -3.50 -5.80 11.94
C ASN A 118 -3.75 -4.33 12.32
N GLY A 119 -2.92 -3.41 11.83
CA GLY A 119 -3.00 -1.99 12.15
C GLY A 119 -2.08 -1.17 11.24
N GLN A 120 -1.73 0.03 11.68
CA GLN A 120 -0.78 0.89 10.97
C GLN A 120 0.60 0.20 10.94
N GLY A 121 1.10 -0.11 9.74
CA GLY A 121 2.27 -0.99 9.58
C GLY A 121 3.53 -0.59 10.36
N ASN A 122 3.73 0.70 10.65
CA ASN A 122 4.91 1.19 11.36
C ASN A 122 4.67 1.34 12.88
N ASP A 123 3.50 0.97 13.37
CA ASP A 123 3.14 1.09 14.78
C ASP A 123 3.77 -0.05 15.61
N MET A 124 4.31 0.29 16.78
CA MET A 124 4.87 -0.69 17.71
C MET A 124 3.82 -1.69 18.20
N ALA A 125 2.55 -1.29 18.28
CA ALA A 125 1.45 -2.18 18.68
C ALA A 125 0.97 -3.11 17.55
N SER A 126 1.33 -2.84 16.29
CA SER A 126 0.91 -3.67 15.16
C SER A 126 1.77 -4.92 15.03
N ASN A 127 1.13 -6.07 14.89
CA ASN A 127 1.79 -7.33 14.56
C ASN A 127 1.93 -7.47 13.05
N HIS A 128 2.88 -8.29 12.61
CA HIS A 128 3.13 -8.56 11.19
C HIS A 128 2.97 -10.04 10.94
N TYR A 129 2.26 -10.38 9.86
CA TYR A 129 1.86 -11.74 9.52
C TYR A 129 2.21 -12.03 8.07
N ASN A 130 2.60 -13.27 7.78
CA ASN A 130 2.89 -13.79 6.44
C ASN A 130 2.15 -15.12 6.18
N ASN A 131 1.07 -15.38 6.91
CA ASN A 131 0.19 -16.53 6.72
C ASN A 131 -1.26 -16.06 6.57
N LEU A 132 -1.95 -16.56 5.53
CA LEU A 132 -3.34 -16.16 5.25
C LEU A 132 -4.32 -16.65 6.32
N SER A 133 -3.96 -17.64 7.16
CA SER A 133 -4.77 -18.00 8.33
C SER A 133 -4.94 -16.84 9.32
N ASP A 134 -3.97 -15.93 9.36
CA ASP A 134 -3.97 -14.79 10.28
C ASP A 134 -4.80 -13.60 9.76
N LEU A 135 -5.47 -13.73 8.61
CA LEU A 135 -6.41 -12.70 8.13
C LEU A 135 -7.55 -12.43 9.14
N VAL A 136 -7.82 -13.36 10.06
CA VAL A 136 -8.74 -13.17 11.19
C VAL A 136 -8.32 -12.04 12.14
N GLN A 137 -7.04 -11.68 12.16
CA GLN A 137 -6.48 -10.62 13.01
C GLN A 137 -6.75 -9.22 12.47
N ILE A 138 -7.31 -9.08 11.27
CA ILE A 138 -7.66 -7.80 10.68
C ILE A 138 -9.11 -7.45 11.04
N ASP A 139 -9.30 -6.27 11.63
CA ASP A 139 -10.60 -5.68 11.96
C ASP A 139 -11.52 -5.46 10.73
#